data_AF-A0A197KG83-F1
#
_entry.id   AF-A0A197KG83-F1
#
_cell.length_a   1.000
_cell.length_b   1.000
_cell.length_c   1.000
_cell.angle_alpha   90.00
_cell.angle_beta   90.00
_cell.angle_gamma   90.00
#
_symmetry.space_group_name_H-M   'P 1'
#
loop_
_entity.id
_entity.type
_entity.pdbx_description
1 polymer ?
#
loop_
_entity_poly.entity_id
_entity_poly.type
_entity_poly.pdbx_seq_one_letter_code
_entity_poly.pdbx_strand_id
1 'polypeptide(L)'
;MSQELPVKPIDTLTLGHENKGFRMLVNSGWEYEKGLGAEGQGARHPVATRLKHDRLALGAAGTSKKLVTHTFEEIEKSRAKPIAKSDRRVPLNADDYRKKAEKERRDRVRMMIYMKK
;
A
#
# COMPACT_ATOMS: atom_id res chain seq x y z
N MET A 1 45.24 5.93 23.02
CA MET A 1 44.16 6.46 22.18
C MET A 1 43.56 5.28 21.44
N SER A 2 42.48 4.71 21.97
CA SER A 2 41.76 3.62 21.30
C SER A 2 40.99 4.22 20.15
N GLN A 3 41.41 3.96 18.91
CA GLN A 3 40.66 4.36 17.73
C GLN A 3 39.44 3.44 17.60
N GLU A 4 38.25 3.98 17.84
CA GLU A 4 37.01 3.29 17.53
C GLU A 4 36.89 3.16 16.01
N LEU A 5 36.97 1.93 15.50
CA LEU A 5 36.71 1.64 14.10
C LEU A 5 35.26 2.03 13.78
N PRO A 6 34.98 2.71 12.64
CA PRO A 6 33.64 3.14 12.31
C PRO A 6 32.72 1.93 12.19
N VAL A 7 31.70 1.90 13.05
CA VAL A 7 30.69 0.83 13.06
C VAL A 7 29.92 0.92 11.74
N LYS A 8 30.19 -0.01 10.83
CA LYS A 8 29.51 -0.06 9.53
C LYS A 8 28.01 -0.30 9.78
N PRO A 9 27.11 0.44 9.11
CA PRO A 9 25.68 0.23 9.25
C PRO A 9 25.34 -1.20 8.83
N ILE A 10 24.51 -1.88 9.63
CA ILE A 10 24.07 -3.24 9.37
C ILE A 10 23.24 -3.23 8.09
N ASP A 11 23.70 -3.96 7.08
CA ASP A 11 23.00 -4.14 5.83
C ASP A 11 21.82 -5.10 6.04
N THR A 12 20.62 -4.68 5.64
CA THR A 12 19.37 -5.44 5.85
C THR A 12 18.99 -6.30 4.65
N LEU A 13 19.58 -6.04 3.47
CA LEU A 13 19.25 -6.68 2.20
C LEU A 13 20.46 -7.48 1.70
N THR A 14 20.91 -8.45 2.52
CA THR A 14 22.05 -9.30 2.19
C THR A 14 21.61 -10.52 1.39
N LEU A 15 22.45 -10.92 0.44
CA LEU A 15 22.33 -12.21 -0.24
C LEU A 15 23.31 -13.18 0.42
N GLY A 16 22.85 -14.40 0.69
CA GLY A 16 23.72 -15.45 1.20
C GLY A 16 24.72 -15.92 0.14
N HIS A 17 25.88 -16.42 0.59
CA HIS A 17 26.95 -16.85 -0.31
C HIS A 17 26.59 -18.10 -1.13
N GLU A 18 25.61 -18.88 -0.67
CA GLU A 18 25.03 -20.01 -1.38
C GLU A 18 24.28 -19.60 -2.67
N ASN A 19 23.87 -18.32 -2.77
CA ASN A 19 23.18 -17.82 -3.95
C ASN A 19 24.11 -17.84 -5.18
N LYS A 20 23.72 -18.60 -6.21
CA LYS A 20 24.50 -18.76 -7.44
C LYS A 20 24.74 -17.42 -8.15
N GLY A 21 23.74 -16.56 -8.22
CA GLY A 21 23.85 -15.24 -8.86
C GLY A 21 24.81 -14.31 -8.11
N PHE A 22 24.76 -14.33 -6.78
CA PHE A 22 25.71 -13.59 -5.95
C PHE A 22 27.16 -14.05 -6.21
N ARG A 23 27.41 -15.36 -6.25
CA ARG A 23 28.73 -15.92 -6.58
C ARG A 23 29.21 -15.50 -7.97
N MET A 24 28.31 -15.51 -8.96
CA MET A 24 28.64 -15.09 -10.31
C MET A 24 29.03 -13.60 -10.37
N LEU A 25 28.32 -12.73 -9.64
CA LEU A 25 28.64 -11.30 -9.57
C LEU A 25 30.04 -11.08 -8.96
N VAL A 26 30.31 -11.68 -7.80
CA VAL A 26 31.61 -11.56 -7.12
C VAL A 26 32.74 -12.09 -8.00
N ASN A 27 32.55 -13.24 -8.65
CA ASN A 27 33.54 -13.81 -9.57
C ASN A 27 33.82 -12.93 -10.79
N SER A 28 32.86 -12.08 -11.17
CA SER A 28 33.01 -11.11 -12.27
C SER A 28 33.73 -9.83 -11.82
N GLY A 29 34.19 -9.76 -10.57
CA GLY A 29 34.88 -8.61 -9.99
C GLY A 29 33.96 -7.57 -9.34
N TRP A 30 32.67 -7.89 -9.13
CA TRP A 30 31.78 -6.99 -8.41
C TRP A 30 32.04 -7.05 -6.89
N GLU A 31 32.16 -5.88 -6.25
CA GLU A 31 32.36 -5.74 -4.81
C GLU A 31 31.02 -5.45 -4.11
N TYR A 32 30.70 -6.23 -3.06
CA TYR A 32 29.44 -6.07 -2.31
C TYR A 32 29.21 -4.67 -1.75
N GLU A 33 30.28 -3.98 -1.36
CA GLU A 33 30.20 -2.66 -0.76
C GLU A 33 29.86 -1.55 -1.77
N LYS A 34 30.03 -1.82 -3.07
CA LYS A 34 29.92 -0.85 -4.16
C LYS A 34 28.72 -1.13 -5.06
N GLY A 35 28.30 -0.10 -5.78
CA GLY A 35 27.35 -0.23 -6.88
C GLY A 35 27.94 -0.95 -8.07
N LEU A 36 27.10 -1.22 -9.07
CA LEU A 36 27.55 -1.65 -10.40
C LEU A 36 28.07 -0.46 -11.22
N GLY A 37 28.82 -0.75 -12.29
CA GLY A 37 29.38 0.26 -13.20
C GLY A 37 30.89 0.46 -13.01
N ALA A 38 31.52 1.14 -13.97
CA ALA A 38 32.98 1.28 -14.03
C ALA A 38 33.60 1.89 -12.75
N GLU A 39 32.90 2.82 -12.11
CA GLU A 39 33.32 3.46 -10.86
C GLU A 39 32.42 3.07 -9.68
N GLY A 40 31.57 2.05 -9.85
CA GLY A 40 30.58 1.65 -8.85
C GLY A 40 29.46 2.67 -8.63
N GLN A 41 29.17 3.50 -9.63
CA GLN A 41 28.19 4.59 -9.59
C GLN A 41 26.72 4.14 -9.51
N GLY A 42 26.46 2.87 -9.80
CA GLY A 42 25.13 2.29 -9.74
C GLY A 42 24.59 2.22 -8.30
N ALA A 43 23.28 2.08 -8.17
CA ALA A 43 22.69 1.83 -6.86
C ALA A 43 23.12 0.44 -6.35
N ARG A 44 23.60 0.38 -5.10
CA ARG A 44 23.92 -0.88 -4.40
C ARG A 44 22.66 -1.68 -4.07
N HIS A 45 21.63 -1.00 -3.57
CA HIS A 45 20.37 -1.63 -3.17
C HIS A 45 19.26 -1.35 -4.19
N PRO A 46 18.29 -2.26 -4.33
CA PRO A 46 17.12 -2.01 -5.16
C PRO A 46 16.30 -0.82 -4.66
N VAL A 47 15.67 -0.10 -5.59
CA VAL A 47 14.82 1.05 -5.25
C VAL A 47 13.46 0.56 -4.77
N ALA A 48 13.04 1.00 -3.58
CA ALA A 48 11.73 0.67 -3.05
C ALA A 48 10.60 1.36 -3.85
N THR A 49 9.52 0.63 -4.11
CA THR A 49 8.38 1.05 -4.94
C THR A 49 7.06 1.00 -4.17
N ARG A 50 6.03 1.67 -4.69
CA ARG A 50 4.66 1.62 -4.16
C ARG A 50 3.76 0.92 -5.18
N LEU A 51 2.95 -0.01 -4.71
CA LEU A 51 2.02 -0.77 -5.53
C LEU A 51 0.67 -0.02 -5.62
N LYS A 52 0.36 0.52 -6.80
CA LYS A 52 -0.87 1.28 -7.05
C LYS A 52 -1.93 0.40 -7.72
N HIS A 53 -2.97 0.05 -6.97
CA HIS A 53 -4.14 -0.67 -7.49
C HIS A 53 -5.45 0.14 -7.41
N ASP A 54 -5.43 1.31 -6.78
CA ASP A 54 -6.58 2.20 -6.75
C ASP A 54 -6.80 2.94 -8.08
N ARG A 55 -7.96 3.58 -8.19
CA ARG A 55 -8.34 4.44 -9.31
C ARG A 55 -8.21 5.93 -8.99
N LEU A 56 -7.50 6.29 -7.92
CA LEU A 56 -7.35 7.69 -7.50
C LEU A 56 -6.29 8.39 -8.37
N ALA A 57 -6.35 9.72 -8.40
CA ALA A 57 -5.33 10.52 -9.05
C ALA A 57 -3.97 10.36 -8.34
N LEU A 58 -2.89 10.72 -9.05
CA LEU A 58 -1.57 10.80 -8.42
C LEU A 58 -1.57 11.86 -7.30
N GLY A 59 -0.86 11.59 -6.22
CA GLY A 59 -0.82 12.49 -5.05
C GLY A 59 -2.00 12.35 -4.10
N ALA A 60 -2.98 11.47 -4.36
CA ALA A 60 -4.04 11.18 -3.41
C ALA A 60 -3.47 10.64 -2.09
N ALA A 61 -4.03 11.08 -0.95
CA ALA A 61 -3.66 10.58 0.36
C ALA A 61 -4.02 9.09 0.50
N GLY A 62 -3.25 8.34 1.30
CA GLY A 62 -3.52 6.91 1.57
C GLY A 62 -2.89 5.92 0.59
N THR A 63 -1.83 6.31 -0.14
CA THR A 63 -1.09 5.38 -1.01
C THR A 63 -0.48 4.22 -0.23
N SER A 64 -0.29 3.08 -0.90
CA SER A 64 0.39 1.90 -0.34
C SER A 64 1.77 2.20 0.25
N LYS A 65 2.23 1.33 1.15
CA LYS A 65 3.59 1.38 1.70
C LYS A 65 4.64 1.30 0.58
N LYS A 66 5.78 1.96 0.78
CA LYS A 66 6.97 1.86 -0.09
C LYS A 66 7.78 0.64 0.36
N LEU A 67 8.00 -0.32 -0.54
CA LEU A 67 8.66 -1.60 -0.25
C LEU A 67 9.61 -1.98 -1.38
N VAL A 68 10.69 -2.71 -1.04
CA VAL A 68 11.62 -3.27 -2.03
C VAL A 68 11.02 -4.51 -2.68
N THR A 69 10.56 -5.46 -1.85
CA THR A 69 9.96 -6.72 -2.29
C THR A 69 8.46 -6.68 -2.02
N HIS A 70 7.67 -7.03 -3.04
CA HIS A 70 6.22 -7.26 -2.91
C HIS A 70 5.97 -8.75 -3.01
N THR A 71 5.32 -9.35 -2.01
CA THR A 71 4.96 -10.76 -2.06
C THR A 71 3.70 -10.97 -2.89
N PHE A 72 3.49 -12.18 -3.41
CA PHE A 72 2.27 -12.52 -4.15
C PHE A 72 1.00 -12.24 -3.33
N GLU A 73 1.00 -12.63 -2.06
CA GLU A 73 -0.11 -12.39 -1.13
C GLU A 73 -0.40 -10.90 -0.93
N GLU A 74 0.66 -10.07 -0.82
CA GLU A 74 0.51 -8.62 -0.67
C GLU A 74 -0.07 -7.98 -1.94
N ILE A 75 0.39 -8.44 -3.10
CA ILE A 75 -0.13 -7.99 -4.40
C ILE A 75 -1.62 -8.33 -4.51
N GLU A 76 -2.01 -9.57 -4.25
CA GLU A 76 -3.41 -10.01 -4.34
C GLU A 76 -4.30 -9.30 -3.31
N LYS A 77 -3.83 -9.14 -2.06
CA LYS A 77 -4.57 -8.39 -1.03
C LYS A 77 -4.77 -6.92 -1.41
N SER A 78 -3.81 -6.31 -2.11
CA SER A 78 -3.92 -4.92 -2.55
C SER A 78 -4.93 -4.73 -3.70
N ARG A 79 -5.12 -5.75 -4.53
CA ARG A 79 -6.15 -5.77 -5.60
C ARG A 79 -7.56 -5.93 -5.03
N ALA A 80 -7.69 -6.74 -3.98
CA ALA A 80 -8.97 -7.18 -3.43
C ALA A 80 -9.64 -6.17 -2.48
N LYS A 81 -9.21 -4.91 -2.42
CA LYS A 81 -9.94 -3.89 -1.65
C LYS A 81 -10.97 -3.23 -2.58
N PRO A 82 -12.23 -3.71 -2.62
CA PRO A 82 -13.28 -2.88 -3.17
C PRO A 82 -13.22 -1.56 -2.40
N ILE A 83 -13.21 -0.44 -3.13
CA ILE A 83 -13.57 0.85 -2.55
C ILE A 83 -14.80 0.54 -1.70
N ALA A 84 -14.68 0.75 -0.39
CA ALA A 84 -15.79 0.53 0.54
C ALA A 84 -17.03 1.08 -0.16
N LYS A 85 -18.13 0.32 -0.17
CA LYS A 85 -19.38 0.68 -0.85
C LYS A 85 -20.04 1.92 -0.20
N SER A 86 -19.27 2.97 0.10
CA SER A 86 -19.71 4.19 0.74
C SER A 86 -20.57 5.05 -0.20
N ASP A 87 -20.62 4.75 -1.50
CA ASP A 87 -21.57 5.42 -2.39
C ASP A 87 -21.93 4.63 -3.67
N ARG A 88 -21.81 3.29 -3.64
CA ARG A 88 -22.63 2.53 -4.62
C ARG A 88 -24.05 2.76 -4.17
N ARG A 89 -24.75 3.68 -4.84
CA ARG A 89 -26.21 3.80 -4.85
C ARG A 89 -26.77 2.43 -5.19
N VAL A 90 -26.90 1.56 -4.18
CA VAL A 90 -27.67 0.33 -4.32
C VAL A 90 -29.09 0.85 -4.50
N PRO A 91 -29.72 0.64 -5.67
CA PRO A 91 -31.11 1.02 -5.81
C PRO A 91 -31.89 0.28 -4.72
N LEU A 92 -32.58 1.04 -3.87
CA LEU A 92 -33.46 0.50 -2.83
C LEU A 92 -34.45 -0.47 -3.51
N ASN A 93 -34.74 -1.61 -2.87
CA ASN A 93 -35.78 -2.49 -3.39
C ASN A 93 -37.16 -1.83 -3.21
N ALA A 94 -38.18 -2.28 -3.95
CA ALA A 94 -39.54 -1.74 -3.84
C ALA A 94 -40.07 -1.72 -2.39
N ASP A 95 -39.73 -2.75 -1.60
CA ASP A 95 -40.10 -2.83 -0.19
C ASP A 95 -39.38 -1.80 0.70
N ASP A 96 -38.15 -1.44 0.36
CA ASP A 96 -37.38 -0.43 1.08
C ASP A 96 -37.96 0.97 0.85
N TYR A 97 -38.44 1.25 -0.37
CA TYR A 97 -39.18 2.48 -0.67
C TYR A 97 -40.46 2.60 0.15
N ARG A 98 -41.22 1.50 0.28
CA ARG A 98 -42.45 1.46 1.08
C ARG A 98 -42.18 1.76 2.55
N LYS A 99 -41.16 1.11 3.13
CA LYS A 99 -40.76 1.36 4.54
C LYS A 99 -40.29 2.78 4.77
N LYS A 100 -39.53 3.36 3.83
CA LYS A 100 -39.07 4.75 3.93
C LYS A 100 -40.24 5.73 3.91
N ALA A 101 -41.19 5.55 2.99
CA ALA A 101 -42.39 6.38 2.89
C ALA A 101 -43.25 6.31 4.17
N GLU A 102 -43.40 5.13 4.77
CA GLU A 102 -44.15 4.99 6.02
C GLU A 102 -43.47 5.71 7.20
N LYS A 103 -42.14 5.62 7.27
CA LYS A 103 -41.34 6.35 8.27
C LYS A 103 -41.48 7.86 8.08
N GLU A 104 -41.34 8.37 6.86
CA GLU A 104 -41.54 9.80 6.56
C GLU A 104 -42.95 10.26 6.91
N ARG A 105 -43.98 9.45 6.65
CA ARG A 105 -45.36 9.74 7.07
C ARG A 105 -45.46 9.85 8.59
N ARG A 106 -44.87 8.91 9.33
CA ARG A 106 -44.88 8.89 10.79
C ARG A 106 -44.16 10.10 11.37
N ASP A 107 -42.98 10.42 10.83
CA ASP A 107 -42.18 11.57 11.24
C ASP A 107 -42.92 12.89 10.95
N ARG A 108 -43.62 12.99 9.80
CA ARG A 108 -44.46 14.16 9.49
C ARG A 108 -45.62 14.32 10.46
N VAL A 109 -46.34 13.24 10.77
CA VAL A 109 -47.44 13.30 11.75
C VAL A 109 -46.91 13.69 13.13
N ARG A 110 -45.78 13.12 13.54
CA ARG A 110 -45.11 13.47 14.80
C ARG A 110 -44.71 14.95 14.84
N MET A 111 -44.17 15.47 13.74
CA MET A 111 -43.83 16.88 13.60
C MET A 111 -45.07 17.78 13.65
N MET A 112 -46.16 17.41 12.98
CA MET A 112 -47.43 18.16 13.04
C MET A 112 -48.00 18.20 14.46
N ILE A 113 -47.91 17.10 15.20
CA ILE A 113 -48.34 17.05 16.60
C ILE A 113 -47.45 17.96 17.46
N TYR A 114 -46.13 17.96 17.21
CA TYR A 114 -45.18 18.83 17.91
C TYR A 114 -45.44 20.32 17.64
N MET A 115 -45.77 20.69 16.39
CA MET A 115 -46.02 22.08 15.99
C MET A 115 -47.39 22.64 16.42
N LYS A 116 -48.31 21.77 16.87
CA LYS A 116 -49.66 22.16 17.33
C LYS A 116 -49.76 22.30 18.86
N LYS A 117 -48.63 22.17 19.55
CA LYS A 117 -48.49 22.35 21.00
C LYS A 117 -47.65 23.60 21.27
#